data_AF-A0A6D0F8B8-F1
#
_entry.id   AF-A0A6D0F8B8-F1
#
_cell.length_a   1.000
_cell.length_b   1.000
_cell.length_c   1.000
_cell.angle_alpha   90.00
_cell.angle_beta   90.00
_cell.angle_gamma   90.00
#
_symmetry.space_group_name_H-M   'P 1'
#
loop_
_entity.id
_entity.type
_entity.pdbx_description
1 polymer ?
#
loop_
_entity_poly.entity_id
_entity_poly.type
_entity_poly.pdbx_seq_one_letter_code
_entity_poly.pdbx_strand_id
1 'polypeptide(L)' 'NNVTPPPEACTTWKAMYNGINELIDDLMDHISLENNVLFPRALAGE' A
#
# COMPACT_ATOMS: atom_id res chain seq x y z
N ASN A 1 -7.40 -2.01 9.26
CA ASN A 1 -6.57 -2.70 10.27
C ASN A 1 -5.21 -2.05 10.26
N ASN A 2 -4.91 -1.21 11.25
CA ASN A 2 -3.62 -0.52 11.31
C ASN A 2 -2.56 -1.51 11.77
N VAL A 3 -1.56 -1.76 10.93
CA VAL A 3 -0.42 -2.61 11.25
C VAL A 3 0.48 -1.80 12.18
N THR A 4 0.11 -1.76 13.46
CA THR A 4 0.81 -1.00 14.50
C THR A 4 1.71 -1.92 15.31
N PRO A 5 3.02 -1.63 15.41
CA PRO A 5 3.92 -2.44 16.22
C PRO A 5 3.61 -2.26 17.71
N PRO A 6 3.79 -3.29 18.56
CA PRO A 6 3.65 -3.14 20.00
C PRO A 6 4.73 -2.19 20.56
N PRO A 7 4.46 -1.46 21.65
CA PRO A 7 5.38 -0.45 22.20
C PRO A 7 6.79 -0.98 22.47
N GLU A 8 6.88 -2.21 22.96
CA GLU A 8 8.09 -2.94 23.35
C GLU A 8 8.82 -3.60 22.17
N ALA A 9 8.30 -3.50 20.94
CA ALA A 9 8.97 -4.07 19.77
C ALA A 9 10.39 -3.49 19.61
N CYS A 10 11.34 -4.35 19.28
CA CYS A 10 12.69 -3.92 18.95
C CYS A 10 12.71 -3.18 17.59
N THR A 11 13.80 -2.48 17.31
CA THR A 11 13.93 -1.62 16.13
C THR A 11 13.66 -2.35 14.81
N THR A 12 14.12 -3.59 14.67
CA THR A 12 13.91 -4.39 13.45
C THR A 12 12.42 -4.68 13.21
N TRP A 13 11.68 -5.01 14.26
CA TRP A 13 10.23 -5.25 14.15
C TRP A 13 9.48 -3.96 13.86
N LYS A 14 9.83 -2.84 14.50
CA LYS A 14 9.23 -1.54 14.18
C LYS A 14 9.45 -1.14 12.73
N ALA A 15 10.66 -1.33 12.20
CA ALA A 15 10.98 -1.09 10.79
C ALA A 15 10.14 -1.96 9.85
N MET A 16 9.97 -3.25 10.18
CA MET A 16 9.12 -4.16 9.38
C MET A 16 7.66 -3.69 9.35
N TYR A 17 7.08 -3.30 10.49
CA TYR A 17 5.72 -2.80 10.54
C TYR A 17 5.54 -1.52 9.72
N ASN A 18 6.52 -0.61 9.76
CA ASN A 18 6.51 0.59 8.92
C ASN A 18 6.55 0.23 7.43
N GLY A 19 7.43 -0.68 7.03
CA GLY A 19 7.50 -1.14 5.63
C GLY A 19 6.23 -1.84 5.15
N ILE A 20 5.50 -2.53 6.04
CA ILE A 20 4.18 -3.09 5.70
C ILE A 20 3.15 -1.97 5.48
N ASN A 21 3.15 -0.93 6.31
CA ASN A 21 2.25 0.21 6.09
C ASN A 21 2.58 0.93 4.77
N GLU A 22 3.86 1.17 4.48
CA GLU A 22 4.30 1.73 3.19
C GLU A 22 3.82 0.86 2.01
N LEU A 23 3.99 -0.46 2.09
CA LEU A 23 3.52 -1.39 1.07
C LEU A 23 1.99 -1.33 0.89
N ILE A 24 1.23 -1.22 1.99
CA ILE A 24 -0.23 -1.11 1.93
C ILE A 24 -0.62 0.19 1.22
N ASP A 25 -0.01 1.31 1.59
CA ASP A 25 -0.30 2.62 0.99
C ASP A 25 0.02 2.60 -0.51
N ASP A 26 1.21 2.13 -0.88
CA ASP A 26 1.65 2.00 -2.28
C ASP A 26 0.72 1.08 -3.09
N LEU A 27 0.28 -0.03 -2.49
CA LEU A 27 -0.63 -0.97 -3.15
C LEU A 27 -2.00 -0.35 -3.37
N MET A 28 -2.51 0.43 -2.41
CA MET A 28 -3.80 1.12 -2.56
C MET A 28 -3.73 2.20 -3.65
N ASP A 29 -2.63 2.95 -3.72
CA ASP A 29 -2.39 3.92 -4.78
C ASP A 29 -2.26 3.24 -6.15
N HIS A 30 -1.55 2.12 -6.22
CA HIS A 30 -1.44 1.31 -7.42
C HIS A 30 -2.81 0.82 -7.91
N ILE A 31 -3.61 0.22 -7.02
CA ILE A 31 -4.98 -0.24 -7.33
C ILE A 31 -5.85 0.91 -7.80
N SER A 32 -5.75 2.08 -7.17
CA SER A 32 -6.52 3.27 -7.56
C SER A 32 -6.13 3.76 -8.95
N LEU A 33 -4.82 3.84 -9.25
CA LEU A 33 -4.32 4.20 -10.57
C LEU A 33 -4.84 3.24 -11.65
N GLU A 34 -4.78 1.94 -11.39
CA GLU A 34 -5.29 0.93 -12.31
C GLU A 34 -6.79 1.05 -12.54
N ASN A 35 -7.57 0.99 -11.46
CA ASN A 35 -9.03 0.94 -11.54
C ASN A 35 -9.64 2.24 -12.08
N ASN A 36 -9.08 3.40 -11.74
CA ASN A 36 -9.69 4.67 -12.05
C ASN A 36 -9.09 5.37 -13.27
N VAL A 37 -7.89 4.96 -13.72
CA VAL A 37 -7.22 5.60 -14.85
C VAL A 37 -6.86 4.60 -15.93
N LEU A 38 -6.06 3.56 -15.62
CA LEU A 38 -5.49 2.72 -16.66
C LEU A 38 -6.52 1.77 -17.29
N PHE A 39 -7.35 1.11 -16.49
CA PHE A 39 -8.38 0.20 -17.01
C PHE A 39 -9.47 0.93 -17.80
N PRO A 40 -10.03 2.06 -17.34
CA PRO A 40 -10.98 2.82 -18.15
C PRO A 40 -10.41 3.23 -19.51
N ARG A 41 -9.16 3.70 -19.55
CA ARG A 41 -8.48 4.07 -20.80
C ARG A 41 -8.27 2.89 -21.74
N ALA A 42 -7.81 1.75 -21.20
CA ALA A 42 -7.64 0.53 -21.98
C ALA A 42 -8.98 0.03 -22.56
N LEU A 43 -10.08 0.09 -21.79
CA LEU A 43 -11.42 -0.28 -22.25
C LEU A 43 -11.99 0.71 -23.28
N ALA A 44 -11.58 1.97 -23.23
CA ALA A 44 -11.92 2.98 -24.24
C ALA A 44 -11.08 2.85 -25.54
N GLY A 45 -10.03 2.01 -25.52
CA GLY A 45 -9.15 1.79 -26.68
C GLY A 45 -8.11 2.89 -26.88
N GLU A 46 -7.72 3.58 -25.81
CA GLU A 46 -6.63 4.60 -25.80
C GLU A 46 -5.24 3.99 -25.59
#